data_AF-A0A850LTY0-F1
#
_entry.id   AF-A0A850LTY0-F1
#
_cell.length_a   1.000
_cell.length_b   1.000
_cell.length_c   1.000
_cell.angle_alpha   90.00
_cell.angle_beta   90.00
_cell.angle_gamma   90.00
#
_symmetry.space_group_name_H-M   'P 1'
#
loop_
_entity.id
_entity.type
_entity.pdbx_description
1 polymer ?
#
loop_
_entity_poly.entity_id
_entity_poly.type
_entity_poly.pdbx_seq_one_letter_code
_entity_poly.pdbx_strand_id
1 'polypeptide(L)'
;MAEKGTIFEQIKEKIDELIMGRRYIISEVGKLKVAMDKLQASLPDVTDLDKWLTEVKGAVSSMGQLSTVLNQLADSAGAIQSMNMSMDSVKNTIKGMGDLRLVSENIMTSSTKISGLGESVREVRDSIRGMDSLKEDFAANLGIMGELNISMSGLKGTMDTLSSKFEGLAGLADLGKVAKDLKPAIDDLKTTMGTIGELKETLTDIKKSATTLGDLKLLATELKATMAEFRETSKTIGIATPAASVGLPKTKPIAKPISIKPISSSTTTGPKPISKKPKSKEPLKAGITYKRKKPTTAKPAKGKPAKKKKGKTPPIVLEVFQLIEQRAQRGETAGALSKIIENARDTISKSWKWHPILYEVGTFARKLKKYPPEKPPDTEVINLLMKKMEEWKEKMTDDAKR
;
A
#
# COMPACT_ATOMS: atom_id res chain seq x y z
N MET A 1 -143.58 -9.80 -57.16
CA MET A 1 -142.78 -10.93 -57.70
C MET A 1 -141.69 -10.32 -58.54
N ALA A 2 -140.41 -10.65 -58.31
CA ALA A 2 -139.34 -10.16 -59.18
C ALA A 2 -139.22 -11.08 -60.40
N GLU A 3 -139.22 -10.51 -61.59
CA GLU A 3 -138.98 -11.27 -62.83
C GLU A 3 -137.57 -11.85 -62.80
N LYS A 4 -137.46 -13.16 -63.02
CA LYS A 4 -136.14 -13.77 -63.24
C LYS A 4 -135.70 -13.41 -64.65
N GLY A 5 -134.68 -12.56 -64.75
CA GLY A 5 -134.05 -12.20 -66.00
C GLY A 5 -133.66 -13.44 -66.82
N THR A 6 -133.66 -13.26 -68.14
CA THR A 6 -133.32 -14.28 -69.13
C THR A 6 -131.95 -14.89 -68.88
N ILE A 7 -131.70 -16.09 -69.40
CA ILE A 7 -130.41 -16.78 -69.26
C ILE A 7 -129.24 -15.90 -69.78
N PHE A 8 -129.48 -15.07 -70.79
CA PHE A 8 -128.50 -14.11 -71.30
C PHE A 8 -128.14 -13.00 -70.31
N GLU A 9 -129.10 -12.52 -69.50
CA GLU A 9 -128.84 -11.51 -68.47
C GLU A 9 -128.01 -12.10 -67.32
N GLN A 10 -128.28 -13.34 -66.90
CA GLN A 10 -127.49 -14.05 -65.89
C GLN A 10 -126.06 -14.34 -66.37
N ILE A 11 -125.88 -14.70 -67.65
CA ILE A 11 -124.55 -14.87 -68.25
C ILE A 11 -123.81 -13.52 -68.30
N LYS A 12 -124.49 -12.44 -68.68
CA LYS A 12 -123.91 -11.09 -68.71
C LYS A 12 -123.49 -10.63 -67.31
N GLU A 13 -124.33 -10.81 -66.30
CA GLU A 13 -124.03 -10.49 -64.90
C GLU A 13 -122.80 -11.27 -64.41
N LYS A 14 -122.70 -12.57 -64.71
CA LYS A 14 -121.50 -13.37 -64.36
C LYS A 14 -120.24 -12.93 -65.10
N ILE A 15 -120.36 -12.46 -66.34
CA ILE A 15 -119.23 -11.89 -67.09
C ILE A 15 -118.81 -10.54 -66.49
N ASP A 16 -119.75 -9.68 -66.11
CA ASP A 16 -119.47 -8.38 -65.50
C ASP A 16 -118.88 -8.54 -64.08
N GLU A 17 -119.37 -9.47 -63.27
CA GLU A 17 -118.74 -9.88 -62.00
C GLU A 17 -117.29 -10.35 -62.21
N LEU A 18 -117.05 -11.19 -63.22
CA LEU A 18 -115.70 -11.72 -63.52
C LEU A 18 -114.76 -10.62 -64.05
N ILE A 19 -115.28 -9.67 -64.84
CA ILE A 19 -114.53 -8.48 -65.28
C ILE A 19 -114.21 -7.57 -64.09
N MET A 20 -115.15 -7.35 -63.17
CA MET A 20 -114.91 -6.59 -61.94
C MET A 20 -113.89 -7.27 -61.03
N GLY A 21 -114.02 -8.59 -60.80
CA GLY A 21 -113.05 -9.39 -60.05
C GLY A 21 -111.65 -9.34 -60.68
N ARG A 22 -111.55 -9.44 -62.01
CA ARG A 22 -110.28 -9.29 -62.73
C ARG A 22 -109.68 -7.89 -62.58
N ARG A 23 -110.49 -6.82 -62.68
CA ARG A 23 -110.03 -5.43 -62.45
C ARG A 23 -109.54 -5.23 -61.01
N TYR A 24 -110.25 -5.79 -60.03
CA TYR A 24 -109.87 -5.75 -58.62
C TYR A 24 -108.52 -6.46 -58.39
N ILE A 25 -108.34 -7.68 -58.90
CA ILE A 25 -107.06 -8.41 -58.80
C ILE A 25 -105.92 -7.62 -59.44
N ILE A 26 -106.12 -7.04 -60.63
CA ILE A 26 -105.11 -6.20 -61.30
C ILE A 26 -104.74 -4.97 -60.44
N SER A 27 -105.72 -4.34 -59.79
CA SER A 27 -105.50 -3.21 -58.87
C SER A 27 -104.66 -3.61 -57.66
N GLU A 28 -105.00 -4.71 -56.98
CA GLU A 28 -104.25 -5.18 -55.81
C GLU A 28 -102.84 -5.68 -56.16
N VAL A 29 -102.66 -6.37 -57.30
CA VAL A 29 -101.32 -6.73 -57.81
C VAL A 29 -100.50 -5.47 -58.15
N GLY A 30 -101.13 -4.43 -58.69
CA GLY A 30 -100.50 -3.13 -58.92
C GLY A 30 -100.00 -2.47 -57.63
N LYS A 31 -100.83 -2.44 -56.58
CA LYS A 31 -100.45 -1.95 -55.25
C LYS A 31 -99.32 -2.78 -54.63
N LEU A 32 -99.39 -4.11 -54.73
CA LEU A 32 -98.37 -5.02 -54.23
C LEU A 32 -97.02 -4.80 -54.92
N LYS A 33 -97.01 -4.58 -56.24
CA LYS A 33 -95.80 -4.22 -56.97
C LYS A 33 -95.20 -2.91 -56.46
N VAL A 34 -96.00 -1.85 -56.34
CA VAL A 34 -95.54 -0.55 -55.80
C VAL A 34 -95.02 -0.68 -54.36
N ALA A 35 -95.58 -1.58 -53.56
CA ALA A 35 -95.06 -1.89 -52.23
C ALA A 35 -93.72 -2.63 -52.27
N MET A 36 -93.54 -3.62 -53.17
CA MET A 36 -92.24 -4.28 -53.39
C MET A 36 -91.17 -3.32 -53.92
N ASP A 37 -91.49 -2.48 -54.91
CA ASP A 37 -90.56 -1.50 -55.48
C ASP A 37 -90.08 -0.51 -54.40
N LYS A 38 -90.99 -0.06 -53.52
CA LYS A 38 -90.66 0.77 -52.34
C LYS A 38 -89.82 0.02 -51.30
N LEU A 39 -90.16 -1.25 -51.02
CA LEU A 39 -89.39 -2.08 -50.07
C LEU A 39 -87.95 -2.24 -50.57
N GLN A 40 -87.78 -2.59 -51.84
CA GLN A 40 -86.48 -2.75 -52.49
C GLN A 40 -85.67 -1.44 -52.51
N ALA A 41 -86.31 -0.29 -52.72
CA ALA A 41 -85.65 1.02 -52.63
C ALA A 41 -85.35 1.48 -51.18
N SER A 42 -85.98 0.87 -50.17
CA SER A 42 -85.78 1.20 -48.74
C SER A 42 -84.76 0.30 -48.04
N LEU A 43 -84.41 -0.83 -48.65
CA LEU A 43 -83.30 -1.66 -48.18
C LEU A 43 -81.98 -0.95 -48.51
N PRO A 44 -81.09 -0.71 -47.53
CA PRO A 44 -79.77 -0.17 -47.82
C PRO A 44 -79.03 -1.14 -48.75
N ASP A 45 -78.24 -0.61 -49.68
CA ASP A 45 -77.47 -1.47 -50.57
C ASP A 45 -76.50 -2.33 -49.74
N VAL A 46 -76.39 -3.62 -50.11
CA VAL A 46 -75.56 -4.58 -49.37
C VAL A 46 -74.09 -4.16 -49.41
N THR A 47 -73.71 -3.39 -50.43
CA THR A 47 -72.40 -2.75 -50.58
C THR A 47 -72.09 -1.71 -49.49
N ASP A 48 -73.06 -0.91 -49.05
CA ASP A 48 -72.88 0.06 -47.95
C ASP A 48 -72.68 -0.66 -46.61
N LEU A 49 -73.37 -1.78 -46.41
CA LEU A 49 -73.22 -2.60 -45.20
C LEU A 49 -71.83 -3.26 -45.12
N ASP A 50 -71.33 -3.80 -46.25
CA ASP A 50 -69.99 -4.39 -46.33
C ASP A 50 -68.87 -3.35 -46.15
N LYS A 51 -69.07 -2.15 -46.71
CA LYS A 51 -68.17 -1.00 -46.51
C LYS A 51 -68.12 -0.58 -45.04
N TRP A 52 -69.28 -0.43 -44.38
CA TRP A 52 -69.34 -0.12 -42.95
C TRP A 52 -68.67 -1.20 -42.10
N LEU A 53 -68.90 -2.48 -42.40
CA LEU A 53 -68.27 -3.60 -41.70
C LEU A 53 -66.74 -3.57 -41.85
N THR A 54 -66.25 -3.19 -43.03
CA THR A 54 -64.82 -3.04 -43.33
C THR A 54 -64.20 -1.86 -42.56
N GLU A 55 -64.89 -0.73 -42.49
CA GLU A 55 -64.45 0.44 -41.70
C GLU A 55 -64.40 0.12 -40.19
N VAL A 56 -65.42 -0.55 -39.65
CA VAL A 56 -65.44 -1.02 -38.25
C VAL A 56 -64.31 -2.01 -37.97
N LYS A 57 -64.06 -2.97 -38.87
CA LYS A 57 -62.94 -3.93 -38.75
C LYS A 57 -61.58 -3.22 -38.79
N GLY A 58 -61.46 -2.16 -39.59
CA GLY A 58 -60.30 -1.27 -39.59
C GLY A 58 -60.10 -0.59 -38.23
N ALA A 59 -61.14 0.07 -37.71
CA ALA A 59 -61.09 0.77 -36.42
C ALA A 59 -60.74 -0.17 -35.23
N VAL A 60 -61.33 -1.37 -35.19
CA VAL A 60 -61.01 -2.39 -34.18
C VAL A 60 -59.54 -2.85 -34.30
N SER A 61 -59.02 -2.99 -35.51
CA SER A 61 -57.61 -3.35 -35.75
C SER A 61 -56.66 -2.23 -35.25
N SER A 62 -57.00 -0.97 -35.52
CA SER A 62 -56.27 0.20 -35.00
C SER A 62 -56.29 0.26 -33.46
N MET A 63 -57.39 -0.16 -32.82
CA MET A 63 -57.47 -0.24 -31.35
C MET A 63 -56.55 -1.32 -30.77
N GLY A 64 -56.35 -2.43 -31.49
CA GLY A 64 -55.33 -3.44 -31.16
C GLY A 64 -53.90 -2.91 -31.26
N GLN A 65 -53.62 -2.07 -32.27
CA GLN A 65 -52.33 -1.38 -32.39
C GLN A 65 -52.13 -0.39 -31.22
N LEU A 66 -53.16 0.36 -30.83
CA LEU A 66 -53.11 1.28 -29.68
C LEU A 66 -52.75 0.55 -28.38
N SER A 67 -53.33 -0.63 -28.13
CA SER A 67 -52.97 -1.48 -26.98
C SER A 67 -51.49 -1.89 -27.00
N THR A 68 -50.95 -2.20 -28.18
CA THR A 68 -49.53 -2.54 -28.34
C THR A 68 -48.62 -1.36 -28.01
N VAL A 69 -48.97 -0.15 -28.46
CA VAL A 69 -48.25 1.10 -28.15
C VAL A 69 -48.31 1.43 -26.65
N LEU A 70 -49.47 1.22 -26.00
CA LEU A 70 -49.62 1.42 -24.55
C LEU A 70 -48.74 0.46 -23.73
N ASN A 71 -48.64 -0.80 -24.13
CA ASN A 71 -47.74 -1.77 -23.48
C ASN A 71 -46.27 -1.36 -23.66
N GLN A 72 -45.86 -0.97 -24.87
CA GLN A 72 -44.50 -0.46 -25.13
C GLN A 72 -44.17 0.80 -24.31
N LEU A 73 -45.15 1.68 -24.07
CA LEU A 73 -45.00 2.85 -23.22
C LEU A 73 -44.84 2.47 -21.73
N ALA A 74 -45.59 1.48 -21.25
CA ALA A 74 -45.44 0.95 -19.90
C ALA A 74 -44.07 0.29 -19.66
N ASP A 75 -43.60 -0.52 -20.62
CA ASP A 75 -42.25 -1.12 -20.58
C ASP A 75 -41.17 -0.03 -20.59
N SER A 76 -41.34 1.01 -21.40
CA SER A 76 -40.42 2.17 -21.45
C SER A 76 -40.39 2.93 -20.13
N ALA A 77 -41.53 3.10 -19.45
CA ALA A 77 -41.59 3.71 -18.13
C ALA A 77 -40.86 2.87 -17.07
N GLY A 78 -41.01 1.55 -17.10
CA GLY A 78 -40.26 0.62 -16.23
C GLY A 78 -38.74 0.67 -16.48
N ALA A 79 -38.33 0.80 -17.75
CA ALA A 79 -36.92 1.00 -18.11
C ALA A 79 -36.37 2.34 -17.59
N ILE A 80 -37.15 3.43 -17.69
CA ILE A 80 -36.78 4.74 -17.12
C ILE A 80 -36.61 4.67 -15.60
N GLN A 81 -37.53 4.01 -14.88
CA GLN A 81 -37.43 3.83 -13.44
C GLN A 81 -36.16 3.03 -13.05
N SER A 82 -35.84 1.99 -13.81
CA SER A 82 -34.64 1.18 -13.63
C SER A 82 -33.35 1.97 -13.88
N MET A 83 -33.33 2.80 -14.93
CA MET A 83 -32.21 3.73 -15.19
C MET A 83 -32.01 4.72 -14.04
N ASN A 84 -33.10 5.21 -13.43
CA ASN A 84 -33.02 6.18 -12.33
C ASN A 84 -32.33 5.55 -11.09
N MET A 85 -32.67 4.30 -10.74
CA MET A 85 -31.98 3.55 -9.67
C MET A 85 -30.50 3.28 -9.96
N SER A 86 -30.16 3.04 -11.23
CA SER A 86 -28.76 2.93 -11.68
C SER A 86 -28.02 4.27 -11.54
N MET A 87 -28.68 5.38 -11.89
CA MET A 87 -28.13 6.75 -11.78
C MET A 87 -27.78 7.11 -10.33
N ASP A 88 -28.64 6.78 -9.36
CA ASP A 88 -28.37 6.97 -7.93
C ASP A 88 -27.19 6.10 -7.45
N SER A 89 -27.05 4.88 -7.96
CA SER A 89 -25.93 3.99 -7.66
C SER A 89 -24.60 4.55 -8.19
N VAL A 90 -24.61 5.12 -9.40
CA VAL A 90 -23.46 5.83 -10.00
C VAL A 90 -23.11 7.08 -9.19
N LYS A 91 -24.10 7.88 -8.80
CA LYS A 91 -23.92 9.08 -7.97
C LYS A 91 -23.28 8.77 -6.62
N ASN A 92 -23.72 7.70 -5.95
CA ASN A 92 -23.12 7.23 -4.70
C ASN A 92 -21.68 6.74 -4.90
N THR A 93 -21.40 6.06 -6.01
CA THR A 93 -20.04 5.62 -6.37
C THR A 93 -19.11 6.80 -6.61
N ILE A 94 -19.55 7.83 -7.36
CA ILE A 94 -18.79 9.06 -7.61
C ILE A 94 -18.51 9.80 -6.29
N LYS A 95 -19.48 9.86 -5.37
CA LYS A 95 -19.27 10.45 -4.04
C LYS A 95 -18.18 9.70 -3.26
N GLY A 96 -18.25 8.36 -3.21
CA GLY A 96 -17.22 7.53 -2.57
C GLY A 96 -15.83 7.67 -3.21
N MET A 97 -15.75 7.92 -4.53
CA MET A 97 -14.49 8.27 -5.20
C MET A 97 -13.94 9.64 -4.77
N GLY A 98 -14.81 10.62 -4.50
CA GLY A 98 -14.42 11.91 -3.91
C GLY A 98 -13.80 11.74 -2.52
N ASP A 99 -14.44 10.94 -1.66
CA ASP A 99 -13.93 10.62 -0.32
C ASP A 99 -12.59 9.87 -0.39
N LEU A 100 -12.46 8.89 -1.32
CA LEU A 100 -11.20 8.19 -1.60
C LEU A 100 -10.08 9.12 -2.07
N ARG A 101 -10.40 10.17 -2.84
CA ARG A 101 -9.42 11.17 -3.27
C ARG A 101 -8.91 11.98 -2.07
N LEU A 102 -9.78 12.43 -1.18
CA LEU A 102 -9.38 13.13 0.06
C LEU A 102 -8.51 12.24 0.95
N VAL A 103 -8.84 10.95 1.07
CA VAL A 103 -8.00 9.97 1.76
C VAL A 103 -6.62 9.85 1.09
N SER A 104 -6.56 9.83 -0.25
CA SER A 104 -5.28 9.78 -0.99
C SER A 104 -4.43 11.04 -0.80
N GLU A 105 -5.03 12.24 -0.78
CA GLU A 105 -4.32 13.51 -0.55
C GLU A 105 -3.79 13.59 0.90
N ASN A 106 -4.54 13.07 1.87
CA ASN A 106 -4.10 12.93 3.27
C ASN A 106 -2.97 11.89 3.44
N ILE A 107 -3.02 10.77 2.73
CA ILE A 107 -1.95 9.76 2.71
C ILE A 107 -0.67 10.34 2.09
N MET A 108 -0.78 11.07 0.97
CA MET A 108 0.34 11.75 0.32
C MET A 108 1.03 12.73 1.28
N THR A 109 0.24 13.57 1.96
CA THR A 109 0.70 14.57 2.94
C THR A 109 1.33 13.92 4.19
N SER A 110 0.80 12.78 4.64
CA SER A 110 1.39 12.02 5.74
C SER A 110 2.70 11.35 5.33
N SER A 111 2.79 10.85 4.09
CA SER A 111 4.00 10.21 3.54
C SER A 111 5.18 11.19 3.39
N THR A 112 4.92 12.44 2.99
CA THR A 112 5.97 13.47 2.94
C THR A 112 6.44 13.86 4.34
N LYS A 113 5.52 14.05 5.31
CA LYS A 113 5.87 14.26 6.72
C LYS A 113 6.73 13.11 7.29
N ILE A 114 6.34 11.85 7.05
CA ILE A 114 7.10 10.66 7.50
C ILE A 114 8.51 10.63 6.88
N SER A 115 8.65 11.06 5.62
CA SER A 115 9.95 11.12 4.94
C SER A 115 10.86 12.18 5.57
N GLY A 116 10.33 13.37 5.91
CA GLY A 116 11.08 14.40 6.65
C GLY A 116 11.59 13.91 8.01
N LEU A 117 10.75 13.20 8.76
CA LEU A 117 11.16 12.57 10.03
C LEU A 117 12.25 11.52 9.86
N GLY A 118 12.25 10.79 8.73
CA GLY A 118 13.31 9.84 8.40
C GLY A 118 14.67 10.51 8.30
N GLU A 119 14.72 11.73 7.74
CA GLU A 119 15.94 12.53 7.65
C GLU A 119 16.36 13.08 9.02
N SER A 120 15.42 13.65 9.80
CA SER A 120 15.71 14.11 11.17
C SER A 120 16.23 12.97 12.07
N VAL A 121 15.65 11.76 11.97
CA VAL A 121 16.13 10.58 12.73
C VAL A 121 17.50 10.10 12.26
N ARG A 122 17.89 10.39 11.02
CA ARG A 122 19.23 10.13 10.51
C ARG A 122 20.24 11.11 11.10
N GLU A 123 19.90 12.40 11.08
CA GLU A 123 20.69 13.48 11.69
C GLU A 123 20.89 13.27 13.21
N VAL A 124 19.86 12.79 13.94
CA VAL A 124 19.99 12.32 15.34
C VAL A 124 21.08 11.28 15.46
N ARG A 125 21.02 10.22 14.63
CA ARG A 125 21.92 9.08 14.74
C ARG A 125 23.36 9.48 14.47
N ASP A 126 23.57 10.35 13.50
CA ASP A 126 24.90 10.83 13.14
C ASP A 126 25.43 11.85 14.17
N SER A 127 24.55 12.64 14.80
CA SER A 127 24.89 13.46 15.98
C SER A 127 25.29 12.62 17.20
N ILE A 128 24.57 11.53 17.50
CA ILE A 128 24.91 10.59 18.59
C ILE A 128 26.28 9.94 18.33
N ARG A 129 26.57 9.55 17.09
CA ARG A 129 27.89 9.03 16.70
C ARG A 129 29.00 10.06 16.93
N GLY A 130 28.75 11.33 16.62
CA GLY A 130 29.67 12.43 16.92
C GLY A 130 29.89 12.66 18.42
N MET A 131 28.87 12.41 19.25
CA MET A 131 29.04 12.41 20.71
C MET A 131 29.89 11.24 21.22
N ASP A 132 29.80 10.06 20.60
CA ASP A 132 30.62 8.90 20.99
C ASP A 132 32.12 9.14 20.69
N SER A 133 32.46 9.70 19.52
CA SER A 133 33.86 10.07 19.23
C SER A 133 34.36 11.17 20.17
N LEU A 134 33.55 12.21 20.39
CA LEU A 134 33.91 13.31 21.28
C LEU A 134 34.09 12.85 22.75
N LYS A 135 33.35 11.81 23.17
CA LYS A 135 33.54 11.17 24.48
C LYS A 135 34.86 10.41 24.57
N GLU A 136 35.28 9.77 23.48
CA GLU A 136 36.60 9.13 23.36
C GLU A 136 37.72 10.17 23.45
N ASP A 137 37.59 11.29 22.73
CA ASP A 137 38.52 12.44 22.80
C ASP A 137 38.58 13.03 24.22
N PHE A 138 37.44 13.18 24.90
CA PHE A 138 37.40 13.67 26.28
C PHE A 138 38.04 12.68 27.28
N ALA A 139 37.88 11.37 27.05
CA ALA A 139 38.52 10.34 27.88
C ALA A 139 40.05 10.32 27.70
N ALA A 140 40.53 10.46 26.45
CA ALA A 140 41.96 10.63 26.17
C ALA A 140 42.53 11.86 26.86
N ASN A 141 41.83 13.00 26.74
CA ASN A 141 42.18 14.26 27.39
C ASN A 141 42.22 14.20 28.92
N LEU A 142 41.31 13.47 29.57
CA LEU A 142 41.39 13.21 31.01
C LEU A 142 42.60 12.36 31.39
N GLY A 143 43.00 11.40 30.55
CA GLY A 143 44.25 10.66 30.71
C GLY A 143 45.48 11.58 30.72
N ILE A 144 45.55 12.48 29.75
CA ILE A 144 46.61 13.49 29.63
C ILE A 144 46.63 14.44 30.84
N MET A 145 45.46 14.82 31.38
CA MET A 145 45.38 15.61 32.62
C MET A 145 45.86 14.83 33.86
N GLY A 146 45.71 13.50 33.86
CA GLY A 146 46.32 12.63 34.86
C GLY A 146 47.85 12.62 34.77
N GLU A 147 48.40 12.56 33.56
CA GLU A 147 49.85 12.67 33.32
C GLU A 147 50.39 14.05 33.75
N LEU A 148 49.65 15.15 33.51
CA LEU A 148 50.00 16.48 34.03
C LEU A 148 50.20 16.48 35.55
N ASN A 149 49.27 15.87 36.28
CA ASN A 149 49.30 15.85 37.74
C ASN A 149 50.47 15.02 38.28
N ILE A 150 50.84 13.93 37.60
CA ILE A 150 52.05 13.15 37.89
C ILE A 150 53.30 14.01 37.64
N SER A 151 53.38 14.68 36.49
CA SER A 151 54.51 15.55 36.12
C SER A 151 54.67 16.74 37.08
N MET A 152 53.57 17.40 37.47
CA MET A 152 53.59 18.46 38.49
C MET A 152 54.01 17.94 39.86
N SER A 153 53.59 16.74 40.25
CA SER A 153 54.02 16.11 41.50
C SER A 153 55.51 15.77 41.51
N GLY A 154 56.04 15.28 40.38
CA GLY A 154 57.48 15.05 40.18
C GLY A 154 58.30 16.34 40.18
N LEU A 155 57.80 17.39 39.52
CA LEU A 155 58.41 18.72 39.54
C LEU A 155 58.45 19.30 40.96
N LYS A 156 57.34 19.19 41.71
CA LYS A 156 57.26 19.60 43.11
C LYS A 156 58.27 18.85 43.98
N GLY A 157 58.32 17.51 43.91
CA GLY A 157 59.30 16.73 44.66
C GLY A 157 60.76 17.09 44.31
N THR A 158 61.02 17.47 43.07
CA THR A 158 62.32 17.99 42.63
C THR A 158 62.61 19.38 43.23
N MET A 159 61.62 20.26 43.30
CA MET A 159 61.72 21.59 43.92
C MET A 159 61.89 21.53 45.44
N ASP A 160 61.19 20.61 46.12
CA ASP A 160 61.33 20.34 47.55
C ASP A 160 62.75 19.81 47.84
N THR A 161 63.27 18.90 46.99
CA THR A 161 64.66 18.42 47.05
C THR A 161 65.67 19.55 46.82
N LEU A 162 65.42 20.44 45.85
CA LEU A 162 66.29 21.58 45.57
C LEU A 162 66.35 22.55 46.77
N SER A 163 65.20 22.85 47.37
CA SER A 163 65.10 23.70 48.56
C SER A 163 65.88 23.11 49.74
N SER A 164 65.69 21.82 50.03
CA SER A 164 66.44 21.11 51.08
C SER A 164 67.95 21.07 50.81
N LYS A 165 68.39 20.99 49.55
CA LYS A 165 69.82 21.08 49.20
C LYS A 165 70.40 22.49 49.31
N PHE A 166 69.59 23.53 49.17
CA PHE A 166 70.02 24.92 49.37
C PHE A 166 70.19 25.29 50.86
N GLU A 167 69.55 24.57 51.78
CA GLU A 167 69.80 24.70 53.23
C GLU A 167 71.19 24.17 53.67
N GLY A 168 71.94 23.52 52.76
CA GLY A 168 73.30 23.03 52.99
C GLY A 168 74.34 23.65 52.04
N LEU A 169 75.49 24.06 52.59
CA LEU A 169 76.59 24.76 51.89
C LEU A 169 77.36 23.95 50.81
N ALA A 170 76.82 22.82 50.35
CA ALA A 170 77.40 21.95 49.31
C ALA A 170 76.74 22.12 47.92
N GLY A 171 75.74 23.00 47.78
CA GLY A 171 74.77 22.97 46.69
C GLY A 171 75.27 23.13 45.24
N LEU A 172 76.47 23.67 44.98
CA LEU A 172 76.85 24.10 43.62
C LEU A 172 77.03 22.94 42.62
N ALA A 173 77.62 21.82 43.05
CA ALA A 173 77.81 20.64 42.19
C ALA A 173 76.50 19.86 41.98
N ASP A 174 75.64 19.84 43.00
CA ASP A 174 74.31 19.24 42.93
C ASP A 174 73.34 20.06 42.06
N LEU A 175 73.52 21.38 41.97
CA LEU A 175 72.70 22.25 41.13
C LEU A 175 72.72 21.83 39.66
N GLY A 176 73.91 21.46 39.15
CA GLY A 176 74.06 20.97 37.78
C GLY A 176 73.39 19.62 37.53
N LYS A 177 73.18 18.82 38.58
CA LYS A 177 72.42 17.57 38.52
C LYS A 177 70.91 17.83 38.57
N VAL A 178 70.46 18.65 39.53
CA VAL A 178 69.03 19.01 39.66
C VAL A 178 68.52 19.75 38.43
N ALA A 179 69.29 20.66 37.82
CA ALA A 179 68.93 21.31 36.56
C ALA A 179 68.78 20.32 35.38
N LYS A 180 69.55 19.22 35.41
CA LYS A 180 69.49 18.14 34.41
C LYS A 180 68.29 17.22 34.63
N ASP A 181 67.91 17.01 35.89
CA ASP A 181 66.74 16.23 36.29
C ASP A 181 65.42 17.04 36.15
N LEU A 182 65.45 18.37 36.26
CA LEU A 182 64.31 19.27 36.00
C LEU A 182 63.96 19.39 34.51
N LYS A 183 64.95 19.31 33.61
CA LYS A 183 64.72 19.54 32.18
C LYS A 183 63.67 18.60 31.57
N PRO A 184 63.70 17.27 31.79
CA PRO A 184 62.62 16.38 31.38
C PRO A 184 61.26 16.81 31.91
N ALA A 185 61.14 17.12 33.20
CA ALA A 185 59.87 17.54 33.81
C ALA A 185 59.31 18.85 33.21
N ILE A 186 60.18 19.78 32.78
CA ILE A 186 59.78 21.00 32.08
C ILE A 186 59.34 20.70 30.63
N ASP A 187 60.06 19.85 29.92
CA ASP A 187 59.74 19.48 28.54
C ASP A 187 58.44 18.63 28.49
N ASP A 188 58.20 17.76 29.48
CA ASP A 188 56.94 17.04 29.70
C ASP A 188 55.80 18.02 30.01
N LEU A 189 55.96 18.91 31.01
CA LEU A 189 54.96 19.94 31.36
C LEU A 189 54.59 20.82 30.17
N LYS A 190 55.55 21.17 29.32
CA LYS A 190 55.32 21.95 28.09
C LYS A 190 54.50 21.17 27.06
N THR A 191 54.76 19.87 26.93
CA THR A 191 53.98 18.97 26.07
C THR A 191 52.53 18.88 26.58
N THR A 192 52.34 18.68 27.88
CA THR A 192 51.00 18.57 28.49
C THR A 192 50.22 19.89 28.50
N MET A 193 50.90 21.04 28.48
CA MET A 193 50.25 22.34 28.26
C MET A 193 49.74 22.53 26.81
N GLY A 194 50.38 21.90 25.82
CA GLY A 194 49.89 21.90 24.44
C GLY A 194 48.53 21.22 24.30
N THR A 195 48.40 20.03 24.88
CA THR A 195 47.17 19.22 24.89
C THR A 195 46.01 19.85 25.68
N ILE A 196 46.29 20.75 26.65
CA ILE A 196 45.23 21.56 27.29
C ILE A 196 44.55 22.50 26.26
N GLY A 197 45.26 22.91 25.20
CA GLY A 197 44.68 23.66 24.08
C GLY A 197 43.60 22.86 23.33
N GLU A 198 43.90 21.60 23.02
CA GLU A 198 42.98 20.67 22.33
C GLU A 198 41.73 20.37 23.18
N LEU A 199 41.90 20.31 24.50
CA LEU A 199 40.82 20.21 25.49
C LEU A 199 39.81 21.38 25.43
N LYS A 200 40.27 22.58 25.08
CA LYS A 200 39.42 23.78 24.94
C LYS A 200 38.61 23.76 23.64
N GLU A 201 39.14 23.15 22.60
CA GLU A 201 38.48 23.01 21.30
C GLU A 201 37.37 21.94 21.36
N THR A 202 37.67 20.76 21.91
CA THR A 202 36.66 19.72 22.18
C THR A 202 35.50 20.21 23.06
N LEU A 203 35.78 21.01 24.10
CA LEU A 203 34.74 21.65 24.93
C LEU A 203 33.84 22.62 24.13
N THR A 204 34.38 23.26 23.10
CA THR A 204 33.62 24.18 22.23
C THR A 204 32.66 23.40 21.32
N ASP A 205 33.05 22.21 20.87
CA ASP A 205 32.20 21.34 20.06
C ASP A 205 31.15 20.58 20.88
N ILE A 206 31.44 20.22 22.15
CA ILE A 206 30.40 19.78 23.11
C ILE A 206 29.25 20.78 23.12
N LYS A 207 29.57 22.08 23.24
CA LYS A 207 28.57 23.14 23.36
C LYS A 207 27.66 23.24 22.12
N LYS A 208 28.19 23.00 20.92
CA LYS A 208 27.41 22.95 19.66
C LYS A 208 26.50 21.72 19.62
N SER A 209 26.99 20.55 20.04
CA SER A 209 26.17 19.31 20.09
C SER A 209 25.03 19.38 21.12
N ALA A 210 25.22 20.14 22.21
CA ALA A 210 24.19 20.36 23.21
C ALA A 210 23.02 21.22 22.67
N THR A 211 23.30 22.19 21.79
CA THR A 211 22.25 23.00 21.15
C THR A 211 21.42 22.20 20.15
N THR A 212 22.03 21.41 19.27
CA THR A 212 21.29 20.57 18.30
C THR A 212 20.41 19.53 18.99
N LEU A 213 20.84 18.99 20.14
CA LEU A 213 20.05 18.08 20.96
C LEU A 213 18.85 18.77 21.65
N GLY A 214 18.88 20.10 21.79
CA GLY A 214 17.76 20.93 22.24
C GLY A 214 16.66 21.03 21.18
N ASP A 215 17.04 21.44 19.96
CA ASP A 215 16.14 21.56 18.80
C ASP A 215 15.46 20.22 18.48
N LEU A 216 16.19 19.12 18.68
CA LEU A 216 15.69 17.77 18.53
C LEU A 216 14.54 17.40 19.48
N LYS A 217 14.57 17.87 20.72
CA LYS A 217 13.44 17.67 21.65
C LYS A 217 12.20 18.41 21.17
N LEU A 218 12.38 19.57 20.54
CA LEU A 218 11.31 20.42 20.03
C LEU A 218 10.63 19.75 18.82
N LEU A 219 11.42 19.27 17.85
CA LEU A 219 10.94 18.42 16.74
C LEU A 219 10.23 17.15 17.23
N ALA A 220 10.74 16.48 18.28
CA ALA A 220 10.09 15.30 18.85
C ALA A 220 8.74 15.63 19.52
N THR A 221 8.58 16.82 20.09
CA THR A 221 7.27 17.29 20.61
C THR A 221 6.30 17.67 19.49
N GLU A 222 6.75 18.31 18.42
CA GLU A 222 5.91 18.63 17.24
C GLU A 222 5.43 17.37 16.51
N LEU A 223 6.29 16.35 16.39
CA LEU A 223 5.90 15.04 15.89
C LEU A 223 4.79 14.43 16.76
N LYS A 224 4.94 14.48 18.09
CA LYS A 224 3.96 13.91 19.00
C LYS A 224 2.61 14.63 18.90
N ALA A 225 2.61 15.94 18.65
CA ALA A 225 1.40 16.72 18.39
C ALA A 225 0.75 16.33 17.05
N THR A 226 1.49 16.31 15.95
CA THR A 226 0.95 15.93 14.63
C THR A 226 0.46 14.48 14.57
N MET A 227 1.10 13.54 15.30
CA MET A 227 0.57 12.18 15.44
C MET A 227 -0.73 12.12 16.25
N ALA A 228 -0.94 13.02 17.22
CA ALA A 228 -2.19 13.12 17.96
C ALA A 228 -3.32 13.67 17.07
N GLU A 229 -3.06 14.73 16.30
CA GLU A 229 -4.01 15.29 15.32
C GLU A 229 -4.42 14.27 14.24
N PHE A 230 -3.44 13.54 13.69
CA PHE A 230 -3.71 12.47 12.73
C PHE A 230 -4.56 11.35 13.34
N ARG A 231 -4.30 10.97 14.59
CA ARG A 231 -5.10 9.96 15.30
C ARG A 231 -6.53 10.45 15.51
N GLU A 232 -6.73 11.71 15.85
CA GLU A 232 -8.06 12.24 16.10
C GLU A 232 -8.88 12.40 14.81
N THR A 233 -8.27 12.90 13.73
CA THR A 233 -8.92 12.90 12.40
C THR A 233 -9.25 11.48 11.91
N SER A 234 -8.40 10.48 12.19
CA SER A 234 -8.68 9.08 11.82
C SER A 234 -9.91 8.48 12.54
N LYS A 235 -10.19 8.91 13.78
CA LYS A 235 -11.43 8.53 14.51
C LYS A 235 -12.66 9.15 13.86
N THR A 236 -12.60 10.43 13.48
CA THR A 236 -13.73 11.17 12.91
C THR A 236 -14.23 10.58 11.60
N ILE A 237 -13.33 9.96 10.81
CA ILE A 237 -13.64 9.35 9.51
C ILE A 237 -14.17 7.90 9.65
N GLY A 238 -14.31 7.38 10.88
CA GLY A 238 -14.92 6.06 11.12
C GLY A 238 -14.06 4.87 10.69
N ILE A 239 -12.78 5.07 10.37
CA ILE A 239 -11.85 3.99 10.04
C ILE A 239 -11.48 3.27 11.33
N ALA A 240 -12.09 2.11 11.55
CA ALA A 240 -11.82 1.27 12.72
C ALA A 240 -10.33 0.84 12.75
N THR A 241 -9.53 1.49 13.60
CA THR A 241 -8.15 1.08 13.86
C THR A 241 -8.12 -0.36 14.39
N PRO A 242 -7.34 -1.28 13.80
CA PRO A 242 -7.16 -2.61 14.37
C PRO A 242 -6.51 -2.46 15.76
N ALA A 243 -7.11 -3.09 16.76
CA ALA A 243 -6.67 -3.04 18.15
C ALA A 243 -5.33 -3.79 18.33
N ALA A 244 -4.22 -3.11 18.04
CA ALA A 244 -2.88 -3.61 18.33
C ALA A 244 -2.63 -3.60 19.84
N SER A 245 -3.04 -4.69 20.50
CA SER A 245 -2.56 -5.07 21.82
C SER A 245 -1.03 -5.24 21.77
N VAL A 246 -0.31 -4.20 22.22
CA VAL A 246 1.12 -4.28 22.52
C VAL A 246 1.29 -3.85 23.96
N GLY A 247 1.37 -4.83 24.86
CA GLY A 247 1.67 -4.59 26.26
C GLY A 247 3.05 -3.97 26.41
N LEU A 248 3.14 -2.80 27.04
CA LEU A 248 4.43 -2.26 27.46
C LEU A 248 5.09 -3.24 28.45
N PRO A 249 6.37 -3.61 28.28
CA PRO A 249 7.11 -4.23 29.35
C PRO A 249 7.27 -3.21 30.49
N LYS A 250 6.69 -3.52 31.65
CA LYS A 250 6.84 -2.70 32.87
C LYS A 250 8.30 -2.71 33.32
N THR A 251 9.07 -1.68 32.93
CA THR A 251 10.37 -1.40 33.56
C THR A 251 10.13 -0.90 34.98
N LYS A 252 10.68 -1.62 35.97
CA LYS A 252 10.65 -1.19 37.38
C LYS A 252 11.46 0.11 37.56
N PRO A 253 11.10 0.98 38.52
CA PRO A 253 11.88 2.18 38.81
C PRO A 253 13.31 1.82 39.25
N ILE A 254 14.29 2.52 38.69
CA ILE A 254 15.71 2.34 39.01
C ILE A 254 15.98 2.92 40.42
N ALA A 255 16.64 2.12 41.26
CA ALA A 255 16.99 2.50 42.62
C ALA A 255 18.21 3.44 42.67
N LYS A 256 18.37 4.11 43.82
CA LYS A 256 19.40 5.13 44.13
C LYS A 256 20.84 4.65 43.87
N PRO A 257 21.79 5.57 43.58
CA PRO A 257 23.19 5.23 43.31
C PRO A 257 23.87 4.55 44.50
N ILE A 258 24.67 3.52 44.21
CA ILE A 258 25.48 2.79 45.19
C ILE A 258 26.76 3.58 45.46
N SER A 259 27.07 3.76 46.75
CA SER A 259 28.29 4.41 47.23
C SER A 259 29.53 3.55 46.95
N ILE A 260 30.54 4.14 46.30
CA ILE A 260 31.84 3.51 46.08
C ILE A 260 32.74 3.78 47.30
N LYS A 261 33.15 2.72 48.01
CA LYS A 261 34.22 2.81 49.03
C LYS A 261 35.61 2.76 48.35
N PRO A 262 36.62 3.43 48.92
CA PRO A 262 37.93 3.57 48.29
C PRO A 262 38.75 2.26 48.33
N ILE A 263 39.62 2.10 47.32
CA ILE A 263 40.58 1.02 47.21
C ILE A 263 41.81 1.34 48.09
N SER A 264 42.27 0.34 48.84
CA SER A 264 43.44 0.46 49.73
C SER A 264 44.76 0.20 48.99
N SER A 265 45.85 0.74 49.52
CA SER A 265 47.21 0.76 48.94
C SER A 265 48.06 -0.48 49.24
N SER A 266 49.26 -0.52 48.61
CA SER A 266 50.39 -1.48 48.71
C SER A 266 50.55 -2.41 47.48
N THR A 267 51.76 -2.77 47.00
CA THR A 267 53.12 -2.52 47.53
C THR A 267 54.17 -2.36 46.40
N THR A 268 55.31 -1.76 46.75
CA THR A 268 56.51 -1.54 45.94
C THR A 268 57.24 -2.81 45.49
N THR A 269 57.92 -2.77 44.34
CA THR A 269 59.23 -3.41 44.13
C THR A 269 59.99 -2.76 42.97
N GLY A 270 61.28 -2.45 43.19
CA GLY A 270 62.15 -1.74 42.25
C GLY A 270 62.96 -2.66 41.31
N PRO A 271 63.84 -2.10 40.44
CA PRO A 271 64.14 -2.69 39.13
C PRO A 271 65.61 -3.11 38.88
N LYS A 272 65.88 -3.54 37.62
CA LYS A 272 67.18 -3.71 36.90
C LYS A 272 67.89 -5.08 37.07
N PRO A 273 68.77 -5.50 36.11
CA PRO A 273 69.49 -4.69 35.12
C PRO A 273 69.44 -5.11 33.62
N ILE A 274 70.11 -4.29 32.81
CA ILE A 274 70.28 -4.36 31.35
C ILE A 274 71.49 -5.24 30.98
N SER A 275 71.43 -5.95 29.84
CA SER A 275 72.63 -6.36 29.09
C SER A 275 72.45 -6.16 27.57
N LYS A 276 73.54 -6.12 26.81
CA LYS A 276 73.65 -5.53 25.45
C LYS A 276 73.77 -6.59 24.34
N LYS A 277 73.14 -6.29 23.18
CA LYS A 277 73.54 -6.45 21.74
C LYS A 277 74.66 -7.47 21.37
N PRO A 278 74.61 -8.11 20.17
CA PRO A 278 74.57 -7.38 18.88
C PRO A 278 73.74 -8.00 17.71
N LYS A 279 73.85 -7.37 16.53
CA LYS A 279 73.11 -7.61 15.27
C LYS A 279 73.61 -8.82 14.45
N SER A 280 72.78 -9.36 13.56
CA SER A 280 73.23 -9.90 12.24
C SER A 280 72.16 -9.86 11.14
N LYS A 281 72.62 -10.10 9.91
CA LYS A 281 71.97 -10.12 8.57
C LYS A 281 71.93 -11.58 8.04
N GLU A 282 71.22 -11.99 6.98
CA GLU A 282 70.19 -11.37 6.10
C GLU A 282 69.13 -12.47 5.69
N PRO A 283 68.46 -12.55 4.52
CA PRO A 283 67.22 -13.32 4.37
C PRO A 283 67.39 -14.71 3.71
N LEU A 284 66.39 -15.59 3.89
CA LEU A 284 66.18 -16.75 3.02
C LEU A 284 64.73 -16.93 2.59
N LYS A 285 64.55 -17.19 1.28
CA LYS A 285 63.27 -17.52 0.63
C LYS A 285 63.00 -19.02 0.71
N ALA A 286 61.84 -19.41 1.20
CA ALA A 286 61.09 -20.61 0.79
C ALA A 286 59.62 -20.39 1.22
N GLY A 287 58.59 -20.69 0.43
CA GLY A 287 58.53 -21.68 -0.64
C GLY A 287 57.64 -22.85 -0.26
N ILE A 288 56.47 -22.60 0.36
CA ILE A 288 55.54 -23.65 0.80
C ILE A 288 54.21 -23.52 0.05
N THR A 289 53.97 -24.50 -0.85
CA THR A 289 52.74 -24.69 -1.59
C THR A 289 51.65 -25.30 -0.72
N TYR A 290 50.56 -24.57 -0.47
CA TYR A 290 49.39 -25.15 0.19
C TYR A 290 48.54 -25.98 -0.79
N LYS A 291 48.58 -27.31 -0.63
CA LYS A 291 47.74 -28.24 -1.39
C LYS A 291 46.26 -28.04 -1.04
N ARG A 292 45.48 -27.64 -2.06
CA ARG A 292 44.01 -27.52 -2.07
C ARG A 292 43.33 -28.86 -1.74
N LYS A 293 42.87 -29.06 -0.51
CA LYS A 293 41.94 -30.16 -0.17
C LYS A 293 40.51 -29.79 -0.58
N LYS A 294 39.93 -30.56 -1.51
CA LYS A 294 38.49 -30.56 -1.78
C LYS A 294 37.76 -31.21 -0.59
N PRO A 295 36.69 -30.62 -0.02
CA PRO A 295 35.73 -31.37 0.78
C PRO A 295 34.93 -32.31 -0.11
N THR A 296 34.90 -33.59 0.24
CA THR A 296 34.17 -34.65 -0.45
C THR A 296 32.67 -34.53 -0.26
N THR A 297 31.90 -34.97 -1.25
CA THR A 297 30.43 -35.07 -1.21
C THR A 297 29.96 -36.03 -0.12
N ALA A 298 29.36 -35.50 0.95
CA ALA A 298 28.59 -36.27 1.92
C ALA A 298 27.10 -36.21 1.58
N LYS A 299 26.52 -37.37 1.26
CA LYS A 299 25.12 -37.58 0.87
C LYS A 299 24.24 -37.62 2.13
N PRO A 300 23.31 -36.68 2.37
CA PRO A 300 22.41 -36.76 3.51
C PRO A 300 21.41 -37.91 3.32
N ALA A 301 21.17 -38.68 4.39
CA ALA A 301 20.28 -39.82 4.37
C ALA A 301 18.81 -39.41 4.14
N LYS A 302 17.99 -40.36 3.64
CA LYS A 302 16.53 -40.23 3.51
C LYS A 302 15.87 -40.08 4.89
N GLY A 303 15.82 -38.86 5.42
CA GLY A 303 14.88 -38.52 6.49
C GLY A 303 13.45 -38.66 5.98
N LYS A 304 12.60 -39.40 6.70
CA LYS A 304 11.16 -39.49 6.41
C LYS A 304 10.57 -38.08 6.34
N PRO A 305 9.73 -37.74 5.34
CA PRO A 305 9.10 -36.44 5.31
C PRO A 305 8.20 -36.29 6.55
N ALA A 306 8.51 -35.32 7.40
CA ALA A 306 7.64 -34.93 8.49
C ALA A 306 6.26 -34.58 7.90
N LYS A 307 5.18 -35.13 8.48
CA LYS A 307 3.80 -34.88 8.04
C LYS A 307 3.59 -33.37 7.90
N LYS A 308 3.47 -32.87 6.67
CA LYS A 308 3.12 -31.47 6.42
C LYS A 308 1.78 -31.22 7.11
N LYS A 309 1.72 -30.22 8.00
CA LYS A 309 0.44 -29.67 8.44
C LYS A 309 -0.21 -29.07 7.19
N LYS A 310 -1.42 -29.51 6.84
CA LYS A 310 -2.20 -28.99 5.72
C LYS A 310 -2.39 -27.48 5.89
N GLY A 311 -1.58 -26.71 5.20
CA GLY A 311 -1.49 -25.27 5.36
C GLY A 311 -2.28 -24.60 4.24
N LYS A 312 -3.43 -24.03 4.56
CA LYS A 312 -4.15 -23.11 3.66
C LYS A 312 -3.16 -22.05 3.15
N THR A 313 -3.23 -21.71 1.86
CA THR A 313 -2.44 -20.61 1.26
C THR A 313 -2.46 -19.39 2.17
N PRO A 314 -1.31 -18.88 2.65
CA PRO A 314 -1.30 -17.71 3.52
C PRO A 314 -1.95 -16.51 2.82
N PRO A 315 -2.87 -15.75 3.45
CA PRO A 315 -3.62 -14.67 2.79
C PRO A 315 -2.73 -13.63 2.10
N ILE A 316 -1.60 -13.29 2.73
CA ILE A 316 -0.54 -12.41 2.20
C ILE A 316 -0.07 -12.79 0.79
N VAL A 317 -0.15 -14.06 0.39
CA VAL A 317 0.22 -14.51 -0.97
C VAL A 317 -0.76 -13.97 -2.01
N LEU A 318 -2.06 -14.01 -1.71
CA LEU A 318 -3.11 -13.53 -2.60
C LEU A 318 -3.09 -12.01 -2.71
N GLU A 319 -2.95 -11.32 -1.56
CA GLU A 319 -2.80 -9.85 -1.49
C GLU A 319 -1.60 -9.36 -2.32
N VAL A 320 -0.46 -10.05 -2.20
CA VAL A 320 0.76 -9.71 -2.94
C VAL A 320 0.61 -9.90 -4.44
N PHE A 321 -0.05 -10.97 -4.91
CA PHE A 321 -0.34 -11.11 -6.35
C PHE A 321 -1.36 -10.08 -6.84
N GLN A 322 -2.39 -9.76 -6.04
CA GLN A 322 -3.37 -8.74 -6.39
C GLN A 322 -2.75 -7.34 -6.51
N LEU A 323 -1.73 -7.04 -5.69
CA LEU A 323 -0.96 -5.80 -5.84
C LEU A 323 -0.19 -5.74 -7.17
N ILE A 324 0.38 -6.86 -7.63
CA ILE A 324 1.07 -6.93 -8.94
C ILE A 324 0.06 -6.73 -10.08
N GLU A 325 -1.13 -7.37 -9.99
CA GLU A 325 -2.22 -7.20 -10.96
C GLU A 325 -2.65 -5.73 -11.11
N GLN A 326 -2.92 -5.06 -9.99
CA GLN A 326 -3.30 -3.64 -9.99
C GLN A 326 -2.20 -2.74 -10.57
N ARG A 327 -0.92 -3.04 -10.31
CA ARG A 327 0.22 -2.26 -10.78
C ARG A 327 0.47 -2.48 -12.28
N ALA A 328 0.32 -3.71 -12.77
CA ALA A 328 0.37 -4.03 -14.19
C ALA A 328 -0.78 -3.35 -14.97
N GLN A 329 -2.01 -3.41 -14.46
CA GLN A 329 -3.19 -2.76 -15.07
C GLN A 329 -3.08 -1.23 -15.12
N ARG A 330 -2.37 -0.61 -14.19
CA ARG A 330 -2.08 0.84 -14.19
C ARG A 330 -1.00 1.26 -15.20
N GLY A 331 -0.42 0.33 -15.96
CA GLY A 331 0.62 0.62 -16.94
C GLY A 331 1.95 1.05 -16.33
N GLU A 332 2.32 0.50 -15.16
CA GLU A 332 3.63 0.79 -14.57
C GLU A 332 4.80 0.35 -15.46
N THR A 333 5.93 1.06 -15.34
CA THR A 333 7.12 0.77 -16.13
C THR A 333 7.69 -0.61 -15.81
N ALA A 334 8.36 -1.24 -16.78
CA ALA A 334 8.93 -2.57 -16.61
C ALA A 334 9.94 -2.64 -15.44
N GLY A 335 10.66 -1.54 -15.18
CA GLY A 335 11.58 -1.41 -14.05
C GLY A 335 10.88 -1.36 -12.70
N ALA A 336 9.75 -0.64 -12.60
CA ALA A 336 8.93 -0.61 -11.38
C ALA A 336 8.27 -1.97 -11.13
N LEU A 337 7.60 -2.52 -12.14
CA LEU A 337 6.91 -3.81 -12.06
C LEU A 337 7.87 -4.95 -11.70
N SER A 338 9.10 -4.96 -12.25
CA SER A 338 10.13 -5.92 -11.83
C SER A 338 10.48 -5.83 -10.34
N LYS A 339 10.62 -4.63 -9.77
CA LYS A 339 10.96 -4.46 -8.34
C LYS A 339 9.81 -4.95 -7.46
N ILE A 340 8.57 -4.70 -7.87
CA ILE A 340 7.38 -5.17 -7.16
C ILE A 340 7.32 -6.70 -7.17
N ILE A 341 7.59 -7.35 -8.30
CA ILE A 341 7.60 -8.83 -8.39
C ILE A 341 8.75 -9.46 -7.57
N GLU A 342 9.91 -8.80 -7.46
CA GLU A 342 10.98 -9.27 -6.55
C GLU A 342 10.60 -9.09 -5.07
N ASN A 343 10.08 -7.93 -4.67
CA ASN A 343 9.59 -7.69 -3.31
C ASN A 343 8.45 -8.66 -2.93
N ALA A 344 7.57 -8.96 -3.89
CA ALA A 344 6.49 -9.94 -3.76
C ALA A 344 7.04 -11.35 -3.47
N ARG A 345 7.98 -11.82 -4.31
CA ARG A 345 8.68 -13.10 -4.13
C ARG A 345 9.32 -13.21 -2.75
N ASP A 346 10.04 -12.17 -2.34
CA ASP A 346 10.76 -12.17 -1.07
C ASP A 346 9.80 -12.13 0.13
N THR A 347 8.68 -11.40 0.01
CA THR A 347 7.60 -11.40 1.01
C THR A 347 6.96 -12.78 1.14
N ILE A 348 6.57 -13.41 0.03
CA ILE A 348 6.01 -14.76 0.04
C ILE A 348 7.05 -15.76 0.58
N SER A 349 8.34 -15.60 0.30
CA SER A 349 9.39 -16.50 0.82
C SER A 349 9.55 -16.46 2.35
N LYS A 350 9.23 -15.33 2.98
CA LYS A 350 9.23 -15.18 4.45
C LYS A 350 8.01 -15.82 5.08
N SER A 351 6.84 -15.68 4.46
CA SER A 351 5.56 -16.22 4.96
C SER A 351 5.33 -17.69 4.61
N TRP A 352 5.92 -18.18 3.51
CA TRP A 352 5.78 -19.54 3.02
C TRP A 352 7.15 -20.18 2.77
N LYS A 353 7.42 -21.23 3.53
CA LYS A 353 8.69 -21.96 3.54
C LYS A 353 8.95 -22.68 2.20
N TRP A 354 9.54 -21.94 1.25
CA TRP A 354 10.00 -22.33 -0.09
C TRP A 354 8.95 -23.03 -0.97
N HIS A 355 8.40 -22.31 -1.95
CA HIS A 355 7.53 -22.84 -3.00
C HIS A 355 8.26 -22.83 -4.36
N PRO A 356 8.16 -23.87 -5.22
CA PRO A 356 8.81 -23.87 -6.54
C PRO A 356 8.49 -22.65 -7.41
N ILE A 357 7.25 -22.16 -7.30
CA ILE A 357 6.77 -20.95 -8.00
C ILE A 357 7.58 -19.69 -7.67
N LEU A 358 8.22 -19.59 -6.50
CA LEU A 358 9.10 -18.45 -6.20
C LEU A 358 10.32 -18.36 -7.15
N TYR A 359 10.65 -19.46 -7.81
CA TYR A 359 11.61 -19.46 -8.91
C TYR A 359 11.01 -18.91 -10.21
N GLU A 360 9.77 -19.29 -10.55
CA GLU A 360 9.05 -18.74 -11.71
C GLU A 360 8.83 -17.23 -11.58
N VAL A 361 8.33 -16.77 -10.44
CA VAL A 361 8.09 -15.35 -10.10
C VAL A 361 9.38 -14.53 -10.24
N GLY A 362 10.48 -15.01 -9.65
CA GLY A 362 11.80 -14.36 -9.75
C GLY A 362 12.37 -14.39 -11.17
N THR A 363 12.08 -15.43 -11.94
CA THR A 363 12.47 -15.52 -13.35
C THR A 363 11.70 -14.52 -14.21
N PHE A 364 10.41 -14.30 -13.93
CA PHE A 364 9.61 -13.31 -14.63
C PHE A 364 10.07 -11.88 -14.33
N ALA A 365 10.36 -11.55 -13.06
CA ALA A 365 10.96 -10.26 -12.71
C ALA A 365 12.26 -9.99 -13.47
N ARG A 366 13.16 -11.00 -13.55
CA ARG A 366 14.40 -10.90 -14.35
C ARG A 366 14.16 -10.75 -15.85
N LYS A 367 13.03 -11.24 -16.40
CA LYS A 367 12.63 -10.94 -17.78
C LYS A 367 12.23 -9.48 -17.92
N LEU A 368 11.43 -8.94 -17.01
CA LEU A 368 11.04 -7.52 -17.01
C LEU A 368 12.25 -6.57 -16.91
N LYS A 369 13.31 -6.92 -16.15
CA LYS A 369 14.57 -6.15 -16.12
C LYS A 369 15.30 -6.01 -17.46
N LYS A 370 14.95 -6.82 -18.47
CA LYS A 370 15.53 -6.71 -19.82
C LYS A 370 14.81 -5.69 -20.71
N TYR A 371 13.62 -5.23 -20.32
CA TYR A 371 12.88 -4.19 -21.03
C TYR A 371 13.38 -2.80 -20.60
N PRO A 372 13.20 -1.75 -21.43
CA PRO A 372 13.57 -0.39 -21.08
C PRO A 372 12.89 0.03 -19.75
N PRO A 373 13.65 0.46 -18.72
CA PRO A 373 13.13 0.58 -17.36
C PRO A 373 12.10 1.71 -17.18
N GLU A 374 12.06 2.65 -18.11
CA GLU A 374 11.17 3.83 -18.13
C GLU A 374 9.90 3.62 -18.95
N LYS A 375 9.81 2.54 -19.74
CA LYS A 375 8.63 2.25 -20.57
C LYS A 375 7.74 1.20 -19.91
N PRO A 376 6.41 1.27 -20.07
CA PRO A 376 5.53 0.16 -19.74
C PRO A 376 5.92 -1.07 -20.59
N PRO A 377 5.76 -2.31 -20.07
CA PRO A 377 5.90 -3.51 -20.89
C PRO A 377 4.82 -3.54 -21.99
N ASP A 378 5.13 -4.18 -23.11
CA ASP A 378 4.15 -4.38 -24.20
C ASP A 378 2.93 -5.17 -23.70
N THR A 379 1.76 -4.93 -24.29
CA THR A 379 0.49 -5.55 -23.88
C THR A 379 0.56 -7.08 -23.84
N GLU A 380 1.31 -7.70 -24.75
CA GLU A 380 1.56 -9.16 -24.75
C GLU A 380 2.28 -9.63 -23.48
N VAL A 381 3.25 -8.86 -22.99
CA VAL A 381 4.04 -9.15 -21.78
C VAL A 381 3.17 -9.00 -20.53
N ILE A 382 2.29 -7.99 -20.51
CA ILE A 382 1.30 -7.79 -19.45
C ILE A 382 0.30 -8.96 -19.44
N ASN A 383 -0.28 -9.31 -20.59
CA ASN A 383 -1.21 -10.45 -20.70
C ASN A 383 -0.57 -11.77 -20.27
N LEU A 384 0.70 -12.00 -20.64
CA LEU A 384 1.48 -13.15 -20.20
C LEU A 384 1.74 -13.14 -18.68
N LEU A 385 1.97 -11.98 -18.08
CA LEU A 385 2.10 -11.83 -16.63
C LEU A 385 0.80 -12.17 -15.91
N MET A 386 -0.35 -11.63 -16.36
CA MET A 386 -1.66 -11.90 -15.76
C MET A 386 -1.97 -13.41 -15.78
N LYS A 387 -1.84 -14.05 -16.96
CA LYS A 387 -1.99 -15.51 -17.10
C LYS A 387 -1.04 -16.29 -16.18
N LYS A 388 0.21 -15.86 -16.05
CA LYS A 388 1.17 -16.53 -15.15
C LYS A 388 0.82 -16.37 -13.68
N MET A 389 0.26 -15.24 -13.26
CA MET A 389 -0.19 -15.06 -11.88
C MET A 389 -1.41 -15.91 -11.54
N GLU A 390 -2.34 -16.12 -12.47
CA GLU A 390 -3.44 -17.09 -12.29
C GLU A 390 -2.89 -18.51 -12.13
N GLU A 391 -2.03 -18.98 -13.04
CA GLU A 391 -1.34 -20.29 -12.92
C GLU A 391 -0.58 -20.41 -11.59
N TRP A 392 0.02 -19.33 -11.09
CA TRP A 392 0.76 -19.31 -9.83
C TRP A 392 -0.15 -19.40 -8.61
N LYS A 393 -1.25 -18.62 -8.59
CA LYS A 393 -2.28 -18.66 -7.54
C LYS A 393 -2.91 -20.04 -7.45
N GLU A 394 -3.25 -20.65 -8.58
CA GLU A 394 -3.87 -21.97 -8.67
C GLU A 394 -2.93 -23.06 -8.12
N LYS A 395 -1.74 -23.22 -8.70
CA LYS A 395 -0.73 -24.21 -8.25
C LYS A 395 -0.40 -24.10 -6.76
N MET A 396 -0.23 -22.87 -6.23
CA MET A 396 -0.03 -22.64 -4.79
C MET A 396 -1.23 -23.12 -3.98
N THR A 397 -2.45 -22.82 -4.44
CA THR A 397 -3.68 -23.20 -3.74
C THR A 397 -3.95 -24.70 -3.78
N ASP A 398 -3.48 -25.41 -4.80
CA ASP A 398 -3.59 -26.87 -4.90
C ASP A 398 -2.50 -27.61 -4.12
N ASP A 399 -1.26 -27.13 -4.12
CA ASP A 399 -0.21 -27.65 -3.23
C ASP A 399 -0.49 -27.37 -1.74
N ALA A 400 -1.37 -26.41 -1.43
CA ALA A 400 -1.91 -26.16 -0.09
C ALA A 400 -3.03 -27.14 0.33
N LYS A 401 -3.70 -27.81 -0.62
CA LYS A 401 -4.75 -28.81 -0.36
C LYS A 401 -4.20 -30.23 -0.13
N ARG A 402 -3.00 -30.52 -0.67
CA ARG A 402 -2.31 -31.82 -0.62
C ARG A 402 -1.62 -32.06 0.73
#